data_AF-A0AAE1MBV6-F1
#
_entry.id   AF-A0AAE1MBV6-F1
#
_cell.length_a   1.000
_cell.length_b   1.000
_cell.length_c   1.000
_cell.angle_alpha   90.00
_cell.angle_beta   90.00
_cell.angle_gamma   90.00
#
_symmetry.space_group_name_H-M   'P 1'
#
loop_
_entity.id
_entity.type
_entity.pdbx_description
1 polymer ?
#
loop_
_entity_poly.entity_id
_entity_poly.type
_entity_poly.pdbx_seq_one_letter_code
_entity_poly.pdbx_strand_id
1 'polypeptide(L)'
;MEEKKVDVDIAYLPPEIIRNILKRLPVKSLVRFHCVSKEWRNLFKTQSFIGDHLEHSNHQNPGLLFQCFDGSDLLNLYCLDSEMQVWEFPKPPLHDYRKPDKIVGSCNGLLCVQINDPHVAPHPLLVWNPSIREVRLVPAINFHQDYEDYNIGFGFSSIINDYKIVIACNSQCYTEISAVQVYSLIAGSWKEVKFCLNCTECLSDDSVTLNGVMFWLGSKRVGKDTDDDEVQIVSFDLANEVFTSIAIPKLHLWTTLTVYEEKLAIVSCMTKSELSVVDLWVMEEGVHASGEIWSWTKRYTSNPYPCWLYPQTIWRNEIVCTADIENKPTAVLVNPTTKRIKKHVISKCDCGPDILNYSESLVPVGGMKSLQVFCMASTHP
;
A
#
# COMPACT_ATOMS: atom_id res chain seq x y z
N MET A 1 64.64 4.54 -28.34
CA MET A 1 63.24 4.59 -28.78
C MET A 1 62.42 4.60 -27.52
N GLU A 2 62.11 5.79 -27.00
CA GLU A 2 61.35 5.96 -25.76
C GLU A 2 59.88 5.61 -26.05
N GLU A 3 59.37 4.60 -25.38
CA GLU A 3 57.94 4.33 -25.35
C GLU A 3 57.25 5.45 -24.55
N LYS A 4 56.70 6.43 -25.27
CA LYS A 4 55.69 7.33 -24.70
C LYS A 4 54.48 6.50 -24.29
N LYS A 5 54.33 6.26 -22.98
CA LYS A 5 53.03 5.93 -22.39
C LYS A 5 52.07 7.07 -22.72
N VAL A 6 51.14 6.80 -23.64
CA VAL A 6 49.96 7.65 -23.82
C VAL A 6 49.06 7.34 -22.63
N ASP A 7 49.08 8.21 -21.62
CA ASP A 7 48.00 8.27 -20.63
C ASP A 7 46.74 8.68 -21.39
N VAL A 8 45.95 7.69 -21.78
CA VAL A 8 44.57 7.92 -22.20
C VAL A 8 43.84 8.28 -20.93
N ASP A 9 43.60 9.59 -20.74
CA ASP A 9 42.75 10.12 -19.68
C ASP A 9 41.31 9.64 -19.98
N ILE A 10 41.00 8.43 -19.54
CA ILE A 10 39.64 7.89 -19.57
C ILE A 10 38.85 8.80 -18.63
N ALA A 11 38.00 9.65 -19.20
CA ALA A 11 37.16 10.54 -18.43
C ALA A 11 36.27 9.72 -17.48
N TYR A 12 36.72 9.56 -16.23
CA TYR A 12 35.96 8.91 -15.18
C TYR A 12 34.87 9.88 -14.72
N LEU A 13 33.61 9.44 -14.82
CA LEU A 13 32.50 10.18 -14.24
C LEU A 13 32.67 10.22 -12.70
N PRO A 14 32.46 11.38 -12.04
CA PRO A 14 32.50 11.47 -10.60
C PRO A 14 31.47 10.51 -9.93
N PRO A 15 31.78 9.94 -8.75
CA PRO A 15 30.89 9.01 -8.05
C PRO A 15 29.47 9.55 -7.82
N GLU A 16 29.36 10.85 -7.57
CA GLU A 16 28.09 11.55 -7.32
C GLU A 16 27.22 11.56 -8.58
N ILE A 17 27.85 11.75 -9.76
CA ILE A 17 27.17 11.71 -11.05
C ILE A 17 26.73 10.29 -11.37
N ILE A 18 27.59 9.30 -11.13
CA ILE A 18 27.23 7.88 -11.29
C ILE A 18 26.04 7.53 -10.39
N ARG A 19 26.08 7.90 -9.10
CA ARG A 19 24.95 7.69 -8.16
C ARG A 19 23.67 8.35 -8.68
N ASN A 20 23.76 9.56 -9.19
CA ASN A 20 22.61 10.30 -9.73
C ASN A 20 22.01 9.62 -10.98
N ILE A 21 22.85 9.06 -11.86
CA ILE A 21 22.39 8.27 -13.01
C ILE A 21 21.72 6.99 -12.53
N LEU A 22 22.39 6.22 -11.65
CA LEU A 22 21.90 4.93 -11.18
C LEU A 22 20.56 5.05 -10.43
N LYS A 23 20.38 6.06 -9.58
CA LYS A 23 19.12 6.22 -8.83
C LYS A 23 17.90 6.51 -9.71
N ARG A 24 18.09 6.89 -10.98
CA ARG A 24 17.02 7.14 -11.96
C ARG A 24 16.66 5.92 -12.79
N LEU A 25 17.40 4.82 -12.64
CA LEU A 25 17.15 3.62 -13.41
C LEU A 25 16.02 2.78 -12.80
N PRO A 26 15.24 2.05 -13.62
CA PRO A 26 14.28 1.07 -13.13
C PRO A 26 14.94 0.01 -12.25
N VAL A 27 14.21 -0.53 -11.27
CA VAL A 27 14.73 -1.55 -10.35
C VAL A 27 15.24 -2.77 -11.10
N LYS A 28 14.52 -3.19 -12.16
CA LYS A 28 14.95 -4.30 -13.03
C LYS A 28 16.35 -4.09 -13.61
N SER A 29 16.71 -2.86 -13.99
CA SER A 29 18.06 -2.55 -14.49
C SER A 29 19.09 -2.61 -13.38
N LEU A 30 18.79 -2.04 -12.21
CA LEU A 30 19.68 -2.06 -11.05
C LEU A 30 19.97 -3.47 -10.54
N VAL A 31 18.96 -4.34 -10.54
CA VAL A 31 19.10 -5.75 -10.20
C VAL A 31 20.07 -6.46 -11.16
N ARG A 32 19.98 -6.20 -12.47
CA ARG A 32 20.94 -6.73 -13.45
C ARG A 32 22.34 -6.16 -13.22
N PHE A 33 22.45 -4.88 -12.86
CA PHE A 33 23.72 -4.19 -12.66
C PHE A 33 24.49 -4.61 -11.41
N HIS A 34 23.91 -5.45 -10.54
CA HIS A 34 24.67 -6.12 -9.48
C HIS A 34 25.88 -6.93 -9.99
N CYS A 35 25.90 -7.34 -11.26
CA CYS A 35 27.03 -8.07 -11.85
C CYS A 35 28.13 -7.18 -12.45
N VAL A 36 27.90 -5.86 -12.58
CA VAL A 36 28.82 -4.94 -13.24
C VAL A 36 30.07 -4.69 -12.40
N SER A 37 29.90 -4.39 -11.10
CA SER A 37 31.01 -4.16 -10.18
C SER A 37 30.62 -4.43 -8.72
N LYS A 38 31.62 -4.65 -7.86
CA LYS A 38 31.39 -4.84 -6.41
C LYS A 38 30.89 -3.55 -5.76
N GLU A 39 31.40 -2.41 -6.21
CA GLU A 39 31.05 -1.08 -5.74
C GLU A 39 29.56 -0.80 -5.99
N TRP A 40 29.07 -1.05 -7.21
CA TRP A 40 27.65 -0.87 -7.55
C TRP A 40 26.77 -1.84 -6.77
N ARG A 41 27.19 -3.11 -6.68
CA ARG A 41 26.47 -4.11 -5.89
C ARG A 41 26.33 -3.71 -4.41
N ASN A 42 27.35 -3.08 -3.83
CA ASN A 42 27.31 -2.60 -2.45
C ASN A 42 26.47 -1.31 -2.33
N LEU A 43 26.61 -0.39 -3.28
CA LEU A 43 25.83 0.85 -3.33
C LEU A 43 24.32 0.58 -3.28
N PHE A 44 23.82 -0.36 -4.10
CA PHE A 44 22.40 -0.70 -4.20
C PHE A 44 21.81 -1.31 -2.93
N LYS A 45 22.65 -1.73 -1.98
CA LYS A 45 22.22 -2.24 -0.66
C LYS A 45 22.24 -1.17 0.43
N THR A 46 22.81 0.00 0.16
CA THR A 46 22.89 1.06 1.18
C THR A 46 21.52 1.70 1.39
N GLN A 47 21.16 1.95 2.65
CA GLN A 47 19.88 2.57 3.00
C GLN A 47 19.71 3.94 2.33
N SER A 48 20.79 4.71 2.22
CA SER A 48 20.74 6.02 1.56
C SER A 48 20.41 5.89 0.07
N PHE A 49 20.99 4.92 -0.64
CA PHE A 49 20.68 4.74 -2.06
C PHE A 49 19.26 4.22 -2.27
N ILE A 50 18.80 3.29 -1.42
CA ILE A 50 17.44 2.76 -1.46
C ILE A 50 16.43 3.88 -1.21
N GLY A 51 16.68 4.74 -0.22
CA GLY A 51 15.85 5.92 0.07
C GLY A 51 15.80 6.89 -1.12
N ASP A 52 16.96 7.29 -1.64
CA ASP A 52 17.06 8.19 -2.81
C ASP A 52 16.35 7.62 -4.05
N HIS A 53 16.45 6.31 -4.25
CA HIS A 53 15.82 5.61 -5.38
C HIS A 53 14.30 5.50 -5.19
N LEU A 54 13.82 5.18 -3.99
CA LEU A 54 12.40 5.12 -3.65
C LEU A 54 11.71 6.46 -3.85
N GLU A 55 12.30 7.53 -3.34
CA GLU A 55 11.79 8.89 -3.54
C GLU A 55 11.63 9.18 -5.03
N HIS A 56 12.63 8.84 -5.84
CA HIS A 56 12.57 9.03 -7.27
C HIS A 56 11.52 8.13 -7.96
N SER A 57 11.44 6.85 -7.57
CA SER A 57 10.53 5.84 -8.13
C SER A 57 9.06 6.21 -7.90
N ASN A 58 8.73 6.63 -6.67
CA ASN A 58 7.37 7.07 -6.29
C ASN A 58 6.86 8.23 -7.13
N HIS A 59 7.75 9.13 -7.56
CA HIS A 59 7.37 10.30 -8.36
C HIS A 59 7.30 9.99 -9.86
N GLN A 60 8.19 9.15 -10.39
CA GLN A 60 8.32 8.96 -11.85
C GLN A 60 7.59 7.74 -12.39
N ASN A 61 7.56 6.64 -11.65
CA ASN A 61 7.02 5.36 -12.12
C ASN A 61 6.04 4.69 -11.12
N PRO A 62 5.05 5.41 -10.57
CA PRO A 62 4.07 4.77 -9.70
C PRO A 62 3.17 3.83 -10.50
N GLY A 63 3.03 2.60 -10.03
CA GLY A 63 2.09 1.60 -10.53
C GLY A 63 0.81 1.59 -9.70
N LEU A 64 -0.26 1.09 -10.32
CA LEU A 64 -1.54 0.85 -9.68
C LEU A 64 -1.81 -0.65 -9.71
N LEU A 65 -1.81 -1.30 -8.55
CA LEU A 65 -1.96 -2.74 -8.41
C LEU A 65 -3.44 -3.09 -8.24
N PHE A 66 -3.93 -4.01 -9.07
CA PHE A 66 -5.29 -4.55 -9.02
C PHE A 66 -5.24 -5.95 -8.44
N GLN A 67 -6.12 -6.20 -7.48
CA GLN A 67 -6.37 -7.52 -6.90
C GLN A 67 -7.60 -8.11 -7.54
N CYS A 68 -7.44 -9.20 -8.27
CA CYS A 68 -8.52 -9.81 -9.05
C CYS A 68 -8.65 -11.27 -8.69
N PHE A 69 -9.85 -11.68 -8.28
CA PHE A 69 -10.18 -13.09 -8.12
C PHE A 69 -10.76 -13.62 -9.41
N ASP A 70 -10.32 -14.82 -9.80
CA ASP A 70 -11.01 -15.61 -10.80
C ASP A 70 -12.10 -16.48 -10.13
N GLY A 71 -12.99 -17.07 -10.93
CA GLY A 71 -14.01 -18.01 -10.44
C GLY A 71 -13.49 -19.27 -9.73
N SER A 72 -12.18 -19.39 -9.43
CA SER A 72 -11.57 -20.43 -8.61
C SER A 72 -10.97 -19.91 -7.29
N ASP A 73 -11.34 -18.67 -6.91
CA ASP A 73 -10.88 -17.94 -5.73
C ASP A 73 -9.35 -17.78 -5.67
N LEU A 74 -8.69 -17.75 -6.84
CA LEU A 74 -7.27 -17.49 -6.92
C LEU A 74 -7.01 -15.99 -7.11
N LEU A 75 -6.27 -15.39 -6.17
CA LEU A 75 -5.80 -14.01 -6.32
C LEU A 75 -4.79 -13.91 -7.47
N ASN A 76 -5.17 -13.15 -8.49
CA ASN A 76 -4.32 -12.70 -9.56
C ASN A 76 -4.06 -11.21 -9.41
N LEU A 77 -2.82 -10.80 -9.69
CA LEU A 77 -2.38 -9.42 -9.54
C LEU A 77 -2.08 -8.83 -10.92
N TYR A 78 -2.55 -7.61 -11.15
CA TYR A 78 -2.23 -6.85 -12.36
C TYR A 78 -1.69 -5.49 -11.96
N CYS A 79 -0.82 -4.90 -12.78
CA CYS A 79 -0.31 -3.56 -12.56
C CYS A 79 -0.56 -2.69 -13.78
N LEU A 80 -1.13 -1.51 -13.56
CA LEU A 80 -1.21 -0.43 -14.54
C LEU A 80 -0.01 0.50 -14.32
N ASP A 81 0.81 0.66 -15.35
CA ASP A 81 2.02 1.48 -15.30
C ASP A 81 1.79 2.93 -15.77
N SER A 82 2.90 3.65 -15.90
CA SER A 82 2.90 5.04 -16.35
C SER A 82 2.34 5.33 -17.71
N GLU A 83 2.48 4.35 -18.58
CA GLU A 83 2.16 4.44 -19.99
C GLU A 83 0.74 3.90 -20.24
N MET A 84 -0.02 3.74 -19.14
CA MET A 84 -1.36 3.16 -19.11
C MET A 84 -1.40 1.73 -19.66
N GLN A 85 -0.29 1.00 -19.56
CA GLN A 85 -0.22 -0.40 -19.95
C GLN A 85 -0.50 -1.29 -18.75
N VAL A 86 -1.36 -2.28 -18.96
CA VAL A 86 -1.70 -3.29 -17.96
C VAL A 86 -0.89 -4.54 -18.22
N TRP A 87 -0.24 -5.07 -17.19
CA TRP A 87 0.51 -6.31 -17.27
C TRP A 87 0.25 -7.19 -16.05
N GLU A 88 0.42 -8.50 -16.23
CA GLU A 88 0.28 -9.48 -15.15
C GLU A 88 1.44 -9.34 -14.17
N PHE A 89 1.11 -9.04 -12.92
CA PHE A 89 2.08 -8.88 -11.86
C PHE A 89 2.57 -10.26 -11.41
N PRO A 90 3.82 -10.39 -10.90
CA PRO A 90 4.31 -11.68 -10.44
C PRO A 90 3.39 -12.26 -9.37
N LYS A 91 3.39 -13.57 -9.21
CA LYS A 91 2.73 -14.21 -8.07
C LYS A 91 3.70 -14.29 -6.89
N PRO A 92 3.23 -14.15 -5.64
CA PRO A 92 4.08 -14.39 -4.48
C PRO A 92 4.59 -15.84 -4.54
N PRO A 93 5.89 -16.09 -4.34
CA PRO A 93 6.48 -17.41 -4.42
C PRO A 93 6.15 -18.21 -3.15
N LEU A 94 4.88 -18.59 -3.01
CA LEU A 94 4.41 -19.46 -1.95
C LEU A 94 4.77 -20.92 -2.29
N HIS A 95 5.37 -21.61 -1.33
CA HIS A 95 5.53 -23.05 -1.37
C HIS A 95 4.26 -23.68 -0.75
N ASP A 96 3.85 -24.86 -1.26
CA ASP A 96 2.66 -25.64 -0.87
C ASP A 96 1.32 -25.20 -1.50
N TYR A 97 0.22 -25.86 -1.10
CA TYR A 97 -1.17 -25.57 -1.52
C TYR A 97 -1.72 -24.21 -1.02
N ARG A 98 -0.88 -23.43 -0.33
CA ARG A 98 -1.22 -22.11 0.21
C ARG A 98 -1.41 -21.11 -0.93
N LYS A 99 -2.54 -20.41 -0.91
CA LYS A 99 -2.87 -19.39 -1.90
C LYS A 99 -2.83 -18.01 -1.25
N PRO A 100 -2.36 -16.98 -1.95
CA PRO A 100 -2.50 -15.62 -1.46
C PRO A 100 -3.99 -15.28 -1.46
N ASP A 101 -4.45 -14.67 -0.38
CA ASP A 101 -5.84 -14.30 -0.15
C ASP A 101 -6.04 -12.82 -0.51
N LYS A 102 -5.35 -11.94 0.22
CA LYS A 102 -5.42 -10.49 0.05
C LYS A 102 -4.04 -9.85 0.19
N ILE A 103 -3.78 -8.79 -0.58
CA ILE A 103 -2.72 -7.82 -0.31
C ILE A 103 -3.26 -6.84 0.73
N VAL A 104 -2.73 -6.93 1.94
CA VAL A 104 -3.09 -6.06 3.07
C VAL A 104 -2.65 -4.63 2.82
N GLY A 105 -1.49 -4.44 2.20
CA GLY A 105 -0.97 -3.11 1.91
C GLY A 105 0.37 -3.12 1.20
N SER A 106 0.73 -1.96 0.68
CA SER A 106 1.99 -1.68 -0.03
C SER A 106 2.70 -0.53 0.65
N CYS A 107 3.99 -0.71 0.96
CA CYS A 107 4.80 0.34 1.57
C CYS A 107 6.24 0.23 1.07
N ASN A 108 6.77 1.30 0.45
CA ASN A 108 8.14 1.36 -0.07
C ASN A 108 8.49 0.16 -0.98
N GLY A 109 7.53 -0.29 -1.79
CA GLY A 109 7.66 -1.43 -2.70
C GLY A 109 7.64 -2.82 -2.06
N LEU A 110 7.48 -2.90 -0.75
CA LEU A 110 7.12 -4.13 -0.05
C LEU A 110 5.61 -4.32 -0.05
N LEU A 111 5.16 -5.55 -0.22
CA LEU A 111 3.77 -5.96 -0.09
C LEU A 111 3.61 -6.83 1.17
N CYS A 112 2.59 -6.54 1.97
CA CYS A 112 2.12 -7.47 3.01
C CYS A 112 0.97 -8.29 2.42
N VAL A 113 1.12 -9.61 2.44
CA VAL A 113 0.21 -10.56 1.81
C VAL A 113 -0.37 -11.47 2.89
N GLN A 114 -1.68 -11.52 2.97
CA GLN A 114 -2.41 -12.51 3.75
C GLN A 114 -2.52 -13.80 2.92
N ILE A 115 -2.28 -14.92 3.57
CA ILE A 115 -2.30 -16.25 2.94
C ILE A 115 -3.49 -17.01 3.50
N ASN A 116 -4.36 -17.51 2.62
CA ASN A 116 -5.50 -18.30 3.06
C ASN A 116 -5.01 -19.62 3.67
N ASP A 117 -5.33 -19.82 4.95
CA ASP A 117 -5.16 -21.07 5.68
C ASP A 117 -6.41 -21.29 6.54
N PRO A 118 -7.32 -22.19 6.15
CA PRO A 118 -8.60 -22.38 6.84
C PRO A 118 -8.45 -23.00 8.23
N HIS A 119 -7.24 -23.43 8.60
CA HIS A 119 -6.95 -24.06 9.89
C HIS A 119 -6.30 -23.10 10.89
N VAL A 120 -5.96 -21.87 10.49
CA VAL A 120 -5.24 -20.91 11.31
C VAL A 120 -5.91 -19.54 11.25
N ALA A 121 -6.28 -19.02 12.42
CA ALA A 121 -6.77 -17.65 12.59
C ALA A 121 -5.88 -16.91 13.62
N PRO A 122 -5.31 -15.75 13.27
CA PRO A 122 -5.36 -15.08 11.99
C PRO A 122 -4.64 -15.87 10.91
N HIS A 123 -5.03 -15.63 9.67
CA HIS A 123 -4.35 -16.17 8.51
C HIS A 123 -2.86 -15.78 8.50
N PRO A 124 -1.96 -16.70 8.09
CA PRO A 124 -0.54 -16.40 7.99
C PRO A 124 -0.25 -15.20 7.10
N LEU A 125 0.80 -14.45 7.45
CA LEU A 125 1.23 -13.27 6.70
C LEU A 125 2.61 -13.47 6.06
N LEU A 126 2.81 -12.82 4.92
CA LEU A 126 4.06 -12.78 4.17
C LEU A 126 4.41 -11.34 3.83
N VAL A 127 5.65 -10.95 4.08
CA VAL A 127 6.23 -9.72 3.51
C VAL A 127 7.01 -10.07 2.26
N TRP A 128 6.70 -9.42 1.15
CA TRP A 128 7.21 -9.75 -0.17
C TRP A 128 7.74 -8.52 -0.89
N ASN A 129 8.96 -8.60 -1.43
CA ASN A 129 9.44 -7.68 -2.46
C ASN A 129 9.46 -8.38 -3.83
N PRO A 130 8.49 -8.08 -4.71
CA PRO A 130 8.43 -8.62 -6.06
C PRO A 130 9.64 -8.26 -6.94
N SER A 131 10.19 -7.07 -6.75
CA SER A 131 11.22 -6.49 -7.63
C SER A 131 12.59 -7.17 -7.47
N ILE A 132 12.92 -7.60 -6.26
CA ILE A 132 14.15 -8.35 -5.95
C ILE A 132 13.90 -9.83 -5.66
N ARG A 133 12.63 -10.26 -5.74
CA ARG A 133 12.16 -11.63 -5.52
C ARG A 133 12.56 -12.19 -4.15
N GLU A 134 12.45 -11.36 -3.12
CA GLU A 134 12.70 -11.77 -1.74
C GLU A 134 11.39 -11.85 -0.97
N VAL A 135 11.27 -12.87 -0.13
CA VAL A 135 10.09 -13.11 0.71
C VAL A 135 10.50 -13.41 2.14
N ARG A 136 9.65 -12.99 3.07
CA ARG A 136 9.77 -13.33 4.48
C ARG A 136 8.40 -13.70 5.04
N LEU A 137 8.28 -14.95 5.48
CA LEU A 137 7.11 -15.40 6.23
C LEU A 137 7.11 -14.75 7.61
N VAL A 138 5.96 -14.24 8.02
CA VAL A 138 5.74 -13.69 9.34
C VAL A 138 5.37 -14.84 10.29
N PRO A 139 5.95 -14.93 11.50
CA PRO A 139 5.56 -15.95 12.48
C PRO A 139 4.06 -15.89 12.77
N ALA A 140 3.42 -17.05 12.93
CA ALA A 140 2.02 -17.10 13.34
C ALA A 140 1.84 -16.55 14.77
N ILE A 141 0.67 -15.94 15.02
CA ILE A 141 0.23 -15.60 16.37
C ILE A 141 -0.80 -16.64 16.79
N ASN A 142 -0.66 -17.18 17.99
CA ASN A 142 -1.70 -17.99 18.61
C ASN A 142 -2.56 -17.08 19.47
N PHE A 143 -3.68 -16.60 18.93
CA PHE A 143 -4.69 -16.02 19.80
C PHE A 143 -5.44 -17.12 20.55
N HIS A 144 -5.80 -16.82 21.80
CA HIS A 144 -6.82 -17.61 22.48
C HIS A 144 -8.14 -17.46 21.71
N GLN A 145 -8.94 -18.52 21.63
CA GLN A 145 -10.02 -18.80 20.65
C GLN A 145 -11.22 -17.82 20.64
N ASP A 146 -11.08 -16.62 21.20
CA ASP A 146 -12.19 -15.73 21.51
C ASP A 146 -12.37 -14.55 20.54
N TYR A 147 -11.75 -14.56 19.35
CA TYR A 147 -11.88 -13.48 18.35
C TYR A 147 -12.57 -13.99 17.08
N GLU A 148 -13.57 -13.24 16.59
CA GLU A 148 -14.25 -13.57 15.33
C GLU A 148 -13.54 -12.97 14.11
N ASP A 149 -12.97 -11.77 14.27
CA ASP A 149 -12.42 -11.00 13.15
C ASP A 149 -11.24 -10.11 13.58
N TYR A 150 -10.46 -9.67 12.61
CA TYR A 150 -9.28 -8.84 12.82
C TYR A 150 -8.97 -7.97 11.59
N ASN A 151 -8.63 -6.71 11.86
CA ASN A 151 -8.15 -5.80 10.82
C ASN A 151 -6.63 -5.75 10.83
N ILE A 152 -6.02 -5.70 9.65
CA ILE A 152 -4.56 -5.71 9.48
C ILE A 152 -4.13 -4.42 8.80
N GLY A 153 -3.04 -3.84 9.26
CA GLY A 153 -2.37 -2.77 8.54
C GLY A 153 -0.87 -3.00 8.42
N PHE A 154 -0.28 -2.41 7.38
CA PHE A 154 1.15 -2.54 7.06
C PHE A 154 1.76 -1.20 6.71
N GLY A 155 2.89 -0.87 7.33
CA GLY A 155 3.51 0.44 7.18
C GLY A 155 4.97 0.49 7.61
N PHE A 156 5.62 1.62 7.32
CA PHE A 156 7.01 1.89 7.64
C PHE A 156 7.13 3.16 8.48
N SER A 157 7.97 3.12 9.51
CA SER A 157 8.36 4.31 10.27
C SER A 157 9.82 4.66 9.98
N SER A 158 10.05 5.88 9.48
CA SER A 158 11.39 6.41 9.27
C SER A 158 12.13 6.72 10.57
N ILE A 159 11.40 6.98 11.67
CA ILE A 159 11.97 7.31 12.99
C ILE A 159 12.74 6.12 13.57
N ILE A 160 12.13 4.94 13.51
CA ILE A 160 12.75 3.69 13.98
C ILE A 160 13.35 2.86 12.84
N ASN A 161 13.21 3.34 11.60
CA ASN A 161 13.63 2.68 10.36
C ASN A 161 13.17 1.22 10.28
N ASP A 162 11.90 0.96 10.61
CA ASP A 162 11.34 -0.39 10.68
C ASP A 162 9.97 -0.46 10.00
N TYR A 163 9.68 -1.64 9.46
CA TYR A 163 8.35 -1.98 8.97
C TYR A 163 7.58 -2.68 10.06
N LYS A 164 6.32 -2.32 10.19
CA LYS A 164 5.42 -2.93 11.16
C LYS A 164 4.15 -3.43 10.51
N ILE A 165 3.67 -4.54 11.05
CA ILE A 165 2.33 -5.07 10.79
C ILE A 165 1.56 -4.92 12.08
N VAL A 166 0.37 -4.34 12.00
CA VAL A 166 -0.54 -4.18 13.14
C VAL A 166 -1.75 -5.07 12.89
N ILE A 167 -2.09 -5.92 13.84
CA ILE A 167 -3.32 -6.70 13.85
C ILE A 167 -4.17 -6.18 15.02
N ALA A 168 -5.35 -5.67 14.73
CA ALA A 168 -6.36 -5.28 15.71
C ALA A 168 -7.48 -6.33 15.70
N CYS A 169 -7.65 -7.04 16.82
CA CYS A 169 -8.65 -8.09 16.95
C CYS A 169 -9.95 -7.53 17.53
N ASN A 170 -11.07 -7.85 16.90
CA ASN A 170 -12.40 -7.42 17.33
C ASN A 170 -12.98 -8.39 18.35
N SER A 171 -13.77 -7.89 19.29
CA SER A 171 -14.50 -8.72 20.25
C SER A 171 -15.56 -9.58 19.55
N GLN A 172 -15.99 -10.70 20.15
CA GLN A 172 -17.02 -11.59 19.58
C GLN A 172 -18.35 -10.90 19.22
N CYS A 173 -18.64 -9.77 19.87
CA CYS A 173 -19.86 -9.01 19.63
C CYS A 173 -19.63 -7.76 18.77
N TYR A 174 -18.42 -7.58 18.21
CA TYR A 174 -17.98 -6.38 17.50
C TYR A 174 -18.23 -5.08 18.28
N THR A 175 -18.15 -5.13 19.61
CA THR A 175 -18.40 -3.98 20.48
C THR A 175 -17.16 -3.16 20.77
N GLU A 176 -15.98 -3.76 20.60
CA GLU A 176 -14.70 -3.12 20.83
C GLU A 176 -13.55 -3.89 20.18
N ILE A 177 -12.45 -3.18 19.93
CA ILE A 177 -11.15 -3.79 19.69
C ILE A 177 -10.65 -4.36 21.03
N SER A 178 -10.41 -5.67 21.08
CA SER A 178 -10.06 -6.38 22.30
C SER A 178 -8.55 -6.58 22.48
N ALA A 179 -7.78 -6.69 21.39
CA ALA A 179 -6.34 -6.87 21.45
C ALA A 179 -5.66 -6.24 20.24
N VAL A 180 -4.41 -5.77 20.43
CA VAL A 180 -3.57 -5.28 19.34
C VAL A 180 -2.19 -5.94 19.41
N GLN A 181 -1.80 -6.59 18.32
CA GLN A 181 -0.48 -7.18 18.14
C GLN A 181 0.30 -6.41 17.08
N VAL A 182 1.57 -6.16 17.36
CA VAL A 182 2.47 -5.43 16.47
C VAL A 182 3.69 -6.29 16.16
N TYR A 183 3.90 -6.58 14.89
CA TYR A 183 5.09 -7.24 14.39
C TYR A 183 6.13 -6.19 14.02
N SER A 184 7.39 -6.41 14.41
CA SER A 184 8.54 -5.66 13.91
C SER A 184 9.30 -6.51 12.90
N LEU A 185 9.51 -5.99 11.68
CA LEU A 185 10.26 -6.71 10.65
C LEU A 185 11.73 -6.86 11.06
N ILE A 186 12.34 -5.82 11.65
CA ILE A 186 13.72 -5.90 12.14
C ILE A 186 13.85 -6.90 13.28
N ALA A 187 13.01 -6.80 14.32
CA ALA A 187 13.08 -7.70 15.48
C ALA A 187 12.66 -9.13 15.12
N GLY A 188 11.81 -9.28 14.10
CA GLY A 188 11.30 -10.56 13.66
C GLY A 188 10.31 -11.21 14.63
N SER A 189 9.70 -10.44 15.51
CA SER A 189 8.81 -10.91 16.56
C SER A 189 7.57 -10.03 16.71
N TRP A 190 6.53 -10.64 17.30
CA TRP A 190 5.31 -9.98 17.72
C TRP A 190 5.43 -9.46 19.14
N LYS A 191 4.66 -8.42 19.43
CA LYS A 191 4.37 -7.98 20.79
C LYS A 191 2.96 -7.43 20.89
N GLU A 192 2.37 -7.60 22.06
CA GLU A 192 1.11 -6.99 22.41
C GLU A 192 1.33 -5.55 22.86
N VAL A 193 0.48 -4.64 22.38
CA VAL A 193 0.52 -3.23 22.75
C VAL A 193 -0.73 -2.88 23.54
N LYS A 194 -0.56 -2.18 24.66
CA LYS A 194 -1.67 -1.62 25.41
C LYS A 194 -2.20 -0.39 24.67
N PHE A 195 -3.51 -0.30 24.53
CA PHE A 195 -4.16 0.79 23.83
C PHE A 195 -5.37 1.30 24.61
N CYS A 196 -5.84 2.48 24.22
CA CYS A 196 -7.10 3.04 24.68
C CYS A 196 -7.80 3.67 23.48
N LEU A 197 -8.79 2.97 22.95
CA LEU A 197 -9.57 3.38 21.78
C LEU A 197 -11.02 3.61 22.22
N ASN A 198 -11.23 4.66 23.03
CA ASN A 198 -12.51 5.05 23.64
C ASN A 198 -13.73 4.76 22.73
N CYS A 199 -14.42 3.65 22.97
CA CYS A 199 -15.65 3.22 22.27
C CYS A 199 -15.50 2.98 20.76
N THR A 200 -14.30 2.64 20.27
CA THR A 200 -14.12 2.18 18.89
C THR A 200 -14.53 0.72 18.80
N GLU A 201 -15.57 0.44 18.02
CA GLU A 201 -16.16 -0.89 17.91
C GLU A 201 -15.34 -1.78 16.96
N CYS A 202 -15.00 -1.25 15.79
CA CYS A 202 -14.23 -1.93 14.76
C CYS A 202 -13.45 -0.95 13.87
N LEU A 203 -12.49 -1.48 13.11
CA LEU A 203 -11.77 -0.73 12.07
C LEU A 203 -12.22 -1.20 10.68
N SER A 204 -11.97 -0.37 9.67
CA SER A 204 -12.04 -0.77 8.26
C SER A 204 -10.94 -1.76 7.92
N ASP A 205 -11.15 -2.60 6.92
CA ASP A 205 -10.14 -3.56 6.46
C ASP A 205 -8.93 -2.88 5.82
N ASP A 206 -9.15 -1.75 5.16
CA ASP A 206 -8.09 -1.03 4.47
C ASP A 206 -7.50 0.05 5.37
N SER A 207 -6.17 0.12 5.34
CA SER A 207 -5.38 1.12 6.05
C SER A 207 -4.53 1.92 5.08
N VAL A 208 -4.23 3.17 5.43
CA VAL A 208 -3.24 3.98 4.73
C VAL A 208 -2.12 4.34 5.68
N THR A 209 -0.88 4.30 5.21
CA THR A 209 0.28 4.76 6.00
C THR A 209 0.83 6.04 5.39
N LEU A 210 1.02 7.05 6.22
CA LEU A 210 1.63 8.33 5.86
C LEU A 210 2.58 8.76 6.98
N ASN A 211 3.84 9.09 6.63
CA ASN A 211 4.85 9.64 7.55
C ASN A 211 5.04 8.85 8.86
N GLY A 212 4.99 7.52 8.79
CA GLY A 212 5.16 6.66 9.97
C GLY A 212 3.92 6.52 10.85
N VAL A 213 2.76 7.00 10.39
CA VAL A 213 1.47 6.84 11.05
C VAL A 213 0.54 6.05 10.14
N MET A 214 -0.12 5.05 10.70
CA MET A 214 -1.12 4.24 10.01
C MET A 214 -2.52 4.74 10.36
N PHE A 215 -3.43 4.77 9.40
CA PHE A 215 -4.77 5.31 9.56
C PHE A 215 -5.81 4.34 9.02
N TRP A 216 -6.89 4.17 9.78
CA TRP A 216 -8.09 3.42 9.41
C TRP A 216 -9.32 4.31 9.58
N LEU A 217 -10.39 3.97 8.88
CA LEU A 217 -11.73 4.38 9.32
C LEU A 217 -12.13 3.47 10.48
N GLY A 218 -12.76 4.02 11.52
CA GLY A 218 -13.28 3.25 12.64
C GLY A 218 -14.73 3.61 12.92
N SER A 219 -15.51 2.61 13.33
CA SER A 219 -16.86 2.84 13.86
C SER A 219 -16.77 3.15 15.35
N LYS A 220 -17.52 4.16 15.79
CA LYS A 220 -17.59 4.59 17.18
C LYS A 220 -19.05 4.58 17.63
N ARG A 221 -19.32 3.82 18.69
CA ARG A 221 -20.65 3.77 19.28
C ARG A 221 -21.03 5.10 19.91
N VAL A 222 -22.18 5.65 19.52
CA VAL A 222 -22.77 6.80 20.20
C VAL A 222 -23.91 6.31 21.10
N GLY A 223 -23.66 6.22 22.41
CA GLY A 223 -24.69 5.86 23.39
C GLY A 223 -25.11 4.38 23.39
N LYS A 224 -25.93 4.00 24.38
CA LYS A 224 -26.41 2.61 24.52
C LYS A 224 -27.70 2.32 23.73
N ASP A 225 -28.44 3.37 23.34
CA ASP A 225 -29.83 3.29 22.88
C ASP A 225 -30.08 3.91 21.49
N THR A 226 -29.04 4.23 20.71
CA THR A 226 -29.16 4.72 19.33
C THR A 226 -28.38 3.84 18.37
N ASP A 227 -28.99 3.48 17.24
CA ASP A 227 -28.38 2.72 16.14
C ASP A 227 -27.45 3.59 15.24
N ASP A 228 -27.15 4.82 15.64
CA ASP A 228 -26.30 5.73 14.87
C ASP A 228 -24.84 5.59 15.32
N ASP A 229 -24.05 4.89 14.51
CA ASP A 229 -22.59 4.84 14.63
C ASP A 229 -21.95 6.11 14.06
N GLU A 230 -21.06 6.72 14.84
CA GLU A 230 -20.20 7.79 14.35
C GLU A 230 -18.95 7.18 13.70
N VAL A 231 -18.64 7.58 12.48
CA VAL A 231 -17.36 7.24 11.86
C VAL A 231 -16.28 8.20 12.38
N GLN A 232 -15.10 7.68 12.66
CA GLN A 232 -13.90 8.44 13.00
C GLN A 232 -12.68 7.91 12.23
N ILE A 233 -11.58 8.65 12.24
CA ILE A 233 -10.28 8.11 11.83
C ILE A 233 -9.56 7.64 13.07
N VAL A 234 -9.08 6.40 13.03
CA VAL A 234 -8.18 5.86 14.04
C VAL A 234 -6.78 5.88 13.46
N SER A 235 -5.85 6.51 14.17
CA SER A 235 -4.45 6.53 13.78
C SER A 235 -3.59 5.75 14.78
N PHE A 236 -2.50 5.17 14.28
CA PHE A 236 -1.50 4.46 15.07
C PHE A 236 -0.11 4.94 14.67
N ASP A 237 0.59 5.58 15.62
CA ASP A 237 1.98 5.98 15.45
C ASP A 237 2.86 4.73 15.48
N LEU A 238 3.53 4.40 14.37
CA LEU A 238 4.34 3.18 14.28
C LEU A 238 5.64 3.28 15.09
N ALA A 239 6.14 4.46 15.42
CA ALA A 239 7.34 4.62 16.23
C ALA A 239 7.01 4.49 17.73
N ASN A 240 6.00 5.24 18.17
CA ASN A 240 5.61 5.36 19.57
C ASN A 240 4.61 4.29 20.01
N GLU A 241 3.95 3.64 19.04
CA GLU A 241 2.92 2.61 19.25
C GLU A 241 1.72 3.11 20.05
N VAL A 242 1.28 4.31 19.71
CA VAL A 242 0.16 4.99 20.37
C VAL A 242 -0.97 5.18 19.37
N PHE A 243 -2.17 4.82 19.81
CA PHE A 243 -3.40 5.12 19.09
C PHE A 243 -3.91 6.52 19.42
N THR A 244 -4.44 7.21 18.41
CA THR A 244 -5.24 8.43 18.60
C THR A 244 -6.45 8.41 17.69
N SER A 245 -7.49 9.18 18.03
CA SER A 245 -8.67 9.36 17.18
C SER A 245 -8.70 10.77 16.59
N ILE A 246 -9.17 10.85 15.36
CA ILE A 246 -9.28 12.08 14.57
C ILE A 246 -10.71 12.18 14.06
N ALA A 247 -11.34 13.33 14.27
CA ALA A 247 -12.67 13.59 13.74
C ALA A 247 -12.63 13.67 12.20
N ILE A 248 -13.64 13.09 11.56
CA ILE A 248 -13.85 13.20 10.12
C ILE A 248 -14.79 14.38 9.82
N PRO A 249 -14.79 14.92 8.58
CA PRO A 249 -15.87 15.81 8.17
C PRO A 249 -17.20 15.03 8.11
N LYS A 250 -18.33 15.73 8.01
CA LYS A 250 -19.62 15.07 7.75
C LYS A 250 -19.60 14.51 6.32
N LEU A 251 -19.48 13.19 6.22
CA LEU A 251 -19.30 12.48 4.95
C LEU A 251 -20.57 11.76 4.51
N HIS A 252 -20.53 11.26 3.27
CA HIS A 252 -21.59 10.46 2.65
C HIS A 252 -21.21 8.97 2.63
N LEU A 253 -22.15 8.14 2.20
CA LEU A 253 -21.96 6.68 2.05
C LEU A 253 -20.73 6.39 1.15
N TRP A 254 -19.97 5.34 1.45
CA TRP A 254 -18.69 4.97 0.81
C TRP A 254 -17.58 6.03 0.87
N THR A 255 -16.61 5.75 1.73
CA THR A 255 -15.47 6.60 2.02
C THR A 255 -14.22 5.74 2.06
N THR A 256 -13.12 6.26 1.51
CA THR A 256 -11.78 5.65 1.64
C THR A 256 -10.77 6.70 2.10
N LEU A 257 -9.75 6.24 2.84
CA LEU A 257 -8.59 7.03 3.21
C LEU A 257 -7.49 6.84 2.16
N THR A 258 -6.81 7.93 1.83
CA THR A 258 -5.70 7.92 0.88
C THR A 258 -4.71 9.04 1.18
N VAL A 259 -3.68 9.17 0.34
CA VAL A 259 -2.70 10.25 0.42
C VAL A 259 -2.84 11.14 -0.82
N TYR A 260 -2.95 12.44 -0.60
CA TYR A 260 -2.96 13.46 -1.65
C TYR A 260 -1.94 14.53 -1.32
N GLU A 261 -0.99 14.80 -2.23
CA GLU A 261 0.05 15.83 -2.02
C GLU A 261 0.76 15.70 -0.66
N GLU A 262 1.15 14.47 -0.30
CA GLU A 262 1.82 14.12 0.97
C GLU A 262 0.99 14.40 2.24
N LYS A 263 -0.33 14.59 2.10
CA LYS A 263 -1.27 14.80 3.19
C LYS A 263 -2.30 13.69 3.26
N LEU A 264 -2.82 13.47 4.47
CA LEU A 264 -3.94 12.56 4.66
C LEU A 264 -5.16 13.12 3.94
N ALA A 265 -5.82 12.28 3.15
CA ALA A 265 -6.96 12.66 2.35
C ALA A 265 -8.08 11.63 2.47
N ILE A 266 -9.29 12.09 2.20
CA ILE A 266 -10.49 11.29 2.14
C ILE A 266 -11.11 11.46 0.76
N VAL A 267 -11.45 10.34 0.12
CA VAL A 267 -12.32 10.34 -1.05
C VAL A 267 -13.65 9.72 -0.65
N SER A 268 -14.74 10.46 -0.83
CA SER A 268 -16.10 9.99 -0.53
C SER A 268 -17.00 10.09 -1.76
N CYS A 269 -18.01 9.22 -1.83
CA CYS A 269 -18.90 9.15 -2.99
C CYS A 269 -20.38 9.25 -2.58
N MET A 270 -21.00 10.39 -2.84
CA MET A 270 -22.45 10.50 -2.68
C MET A 270 -23.17 9.89 -3.87
N THR A 271 -24.17 9.03 -3.61
CA THR A 271 -25.15 8.62 -4.63
C THR A 271 -26.49 9.30 -4.45
N LYS A 272 -27.03 9.83 -5.55
CA LYS A 272 -28.40 10.33 -5.63
C LYS A 272 -28.97 10.01 -7.01
N SER A 273 -30.09 9.29 -7.05
CA SER A 273 -30.81 8.97 -8.29
C SER A 273 -29.90 8.35 -9.37
N GLU A 274 -29.16 7.30 -8.99
CA GLU A 274 -28.19 6.58 -9.86
C GLU A 274 -26.95 7.37 -10.32
N LEU A 275 -26.83 8.64 -9.91
CA LEU A 275 -25.65 9.45 -10.15
C LEU A 275 -24.70 9.41 -8.95
N SER A 276 -23.41 9.25 -9.23
CA SER A 276 -22.34 9.35 -8.23
C SER A 276 -21.62 10.70 -8.31
N VAL A 277 -21.40 11.31 -7.16
CA VAL A 277 -20.58 12.53 -7.01
C VAL A 277 -19.45 12.23 -6.05
N VAL A 278 -18.22 12.41 -6.51
CA VAL A 278 -17.01 12.13 -5.73
C VAL A 278 -16.44 13.42 -5.16
N ASP A 279 -16.26 13.45 -3.85
CA ASP A 279 -15.62 14.54 -3.12
C ASP A 279 -14.21 14.14 -2.68
N LEU A 280 -13.27 15.09 -2.75
CA LEU A 280 -11.93 14.98 -2.18
C LEU A 280 -11.79 15.96 -1.03
N TRP A 281 -11.49 15.44 0.15
CA TRP A 281 -11.15 16.21 1.34
C TRP A 281 -9.69 15.98 1.71
N VAL A 282 -9.00 17.03 2.10
CA VAL A 282 -7.59 16.97 2.49
C VAL A 282 -7.45 17.55 3.90
N MET A 283 -6.67 16.87 4.73
CA MET A 283 -6.33 17.33 6.06
C MET A 283 -5.24 18.40 5.96
N GLU A 284 -5.54 19.57 6.49
CA GLU A 284 -4.66 20.75 6.43
C GLU A 284 -4.25 21.16 7.85
N GLU A 285 -3.02 21.64 7.98
CA GLU A 285 -2.55 22.28 9.19
C GLU A 285 -3.03 23.74 9.20
N GLY A 286 -3.68 24.17 10.28
CA GLY A 286 -4.17 25.52 10.44
C GLY A 286 -4.54 25.82 11.89
N VAL A 287 -4.26 27.05 12.34
CA VAL A 287 -4.75 27.52 13.63
C VAL A 287 -6.20 27.97 13.45
N HIS A 288 -7.15 27.12 13.82
CA HIS A 288 -8.56 27.46 13.78
C HIS A 288 -8.98 28.20 15.05
N ALA A 289 -10.06 28.99 14.96
CA ALA A 289 -10.63 29.68 16.11
C ALA A 289 -11.08 28.72 17.24
N SER A 290 -11.23 27.42 16.94
CA SER A 290 -11.50 26.33 17.89
C SER A 290 -10.27 25.89 18.70
N GLY A 291 -9.06 26.31 18.32
CA GLY A 291 -7.80 25.84 18.91
C GLY A 291 -7.31 24.48 18.36
N GLU A 292 -8.06 23.87 17.44
CA GLU A 292 -7.62 22.68 16.71
C GLU A 292 -6.55 23.06 15.67
N ILE A 293 -5.48 22.28 15.62
CA ILE A 293 -4.33 22.45 14.72
C ILE A 293 -4.63 21.89 13.32
N TRP A 294 -5.60 21.00 13.20
CA TRP A 294 -5.90 20.27 11.98
C TRP A 294 -7.36 20.44 11.59
N SER A 295 -7.63 20.64 10.29
CA SER A 295 -9.00 20.64 9.76
C SER A 295 -9.10 19.99 8.40
N TRP A 296 -10.33 19.63 8.03
CA TRP A 296 -10.65 19.07 6.73
C TRP A 296 -11.11 20.15 5.76
N THR A 297 -10.40 20.27 4.64
CA THR A 297 -10.77 21.17 3.55
C THR A 297 -11.25 20.35 2.35
N LYS A 298 -12.47 20.60 1.88
CA LYS A 298 -12.95 20.02 0.61
C LYS A 298 -12.20 20.70 -0.55
N ARG A 299 -11.37 19.93 -1.26
CA ARG A 299 -10.56 20.42 -2.39
C ARG A 299 -11.24 20.25 -3.73
N TYR A 300 -12.12 19.26 -3.87
CA TYR A 300 -12.76 18.94 -5.15
C TYR A 300 -14.11 18.26 -4.96
N THR A 301 -15.00 18.48 -5.93
CA THR A 301 -16.28 17.78 -6.13
C THR A 301 -16.39 17.48 -7.62
N SER A 302 -16.63 16.21 -7.97
CA SER A 302 -16.79 15.80 -9.36
C SER A 302 -18.12 16.24 -9.94
N ASN A 303 -18.19 16.29 -11.27
CA ASN A 303 -19.49 16.29 -11.92
C ASN A 303 -20.20 14.94 -11.63
N PRO A 304 -21.54 14.90 -11.59
CA PRO A 304 -22.29 13.66 -11.45
C PRO A 304 -21.93 12.66 -12.55
N TYR A 305 -21.64 11.43 -12.16
CA TYR A 305 -21.29 10.35 -13.06
C TYR A 305 -22.42 9.31 -13.13
N PRO A 306 -22.83 8.83 -14.32
CA PRO A 306 -24.03 8.01 -14.49
C PRO A 306 -23.80 6.52 -14.20
N CYS A 307 -23.14 6.21 -13.08
CA CYS A 307 -23.10 4.87 -12.48
C CYS A 307 -22.62 4.97 -11.03
N TRP A 308 -22.70 3.87 -10.29
CA TRP A 308 -22.09 3.77 -8.97
C TRP A 308 -20.57 3.77 -9.07
N LEU A 309 -19.94 4.66 -8.29
CA LEU A 309 -18.49 4.75 -8.16
C LEU A 309 -18.09 4.36 -6.74
N TYR A 310 -17.11 3.49 -6.62
CA TYR A 310 -16.53 3.09 -5.34
C TYR A 310 -15.11 3.66 -5.25
N PRO A 311 -14.87 4.69 -4.43
CA PRO A 311 -13.54 5.24 -4.23
C PRO A 311 -12.54 4.20 -3.77
N GLN A 312 -11.33 4.23 -4.33
CA GLN A 312 -10.24 3.31 -3.98
C GLN A 312 -9.04 4.06 -3.43
N THR A 313 -8.42 4.93 -4.23
CA THR A 313 -7.20 5.66 -3.87
C THR A 313 -6.97 6.86 -4.79
N ILE A 314 -5.84 7.55 -4.65
CA ILE A 314 -5.34 8.52 -5.61
C ILE A 314 -4.03 8.04 -6.21
N TRP A 315 -3.93 8.14 -7.53
CA TRP A 315 -2.75 7.76 -8.30
C TRP A 315 -2.34 8.89 -9.25
N ARG A 316 -1.12 9.42 -9.11
CA ARG A 316 -0.57 10.51 -9.96
C ARG A 316 -1.43 11.78 -10.05
N ASN A 317 -2.23 12.05 -9.02
CA ASN A 317 -3.26 13.11 -8.96
C ASN A 317 -4.57 12.77 -9.67
N GLU A 318 -4.85 11.51 -10.02
CA GLU A 318 -6.18 11.08 -10.45
C GLU A 318 -6.85 10.29 -9.32
N ILE A 319 -8.10 10.65 -9.00
CA ILE A 319 -8.94 9.89 -8.08
C ILE A 319 -9.32 8.61 -8.80
N VAL A 320 -9.01 7.47 -8.19
CA VAL A 320 -9.33 6.15 -8.72
C VAL A 320 -10.59 5.63 -8.04
N CYS A 321 -11.59 5.32 -8.85
CA CYS A 321 -12.80 4.62 -8.43
C CYS A 321 -12.93 3.32 -9.21
N THR A 322 -13.56 2.31 -8.62
CA THR A 322 -14.10 1.17 -9.35
C THR A 322 -15.58 1.39 -9.68
N ALA A 323 -15.99 0.84 -10.80
CA ALA A 323 -17.36 0.87 -11.27
C ALA A 323 -17.67 -0.42 -12.03
N ASP A 324 -18.92 -0.86 -11.98
CA ASP A 324 -19.43 -1.83 -12.94
C ASP A 324 -20.03 -1.06 -14.13
N ILE A 325 -19.44 -1.25 -15.32
CA ILE A 325 -19.91 -0.63 -16.56
C ILE A 325 -20.13 -1.74 -17.58
N GLU A 326 -21.39 -1.97 -17.95
CA GLU A 326 -21.79 -3.03 -18.89
C GLU A 326 -21.40 -4.45 -18.42
N ASN A 327 -21.55 -4.75 -17.12
CA ASN A 327 -21.15 -6.00 -16.47
C ASN A 327 -19.63 -6.27 -16.58
N LYS A 328 -18.84 -5.19 -16.52
CA LYS A 328 -17.39 -5.26 -16.59
C LYS A 328 -16.79 -4.37 -15.50
N PRO A 329 -16.01 -4.95 -14.57
CA PRO A 329 -15.23 -4.18 -13.62
C PRO A 329 -14.32 -3.19 -14.36
N THR A 330 -14.46 -1.92 -14.02
CA THR A 330 -13.78 -0.81 -14.70
C THR A 330 -13.17 0.13 -13.67
N ALA A 331 -11.89 0.45 -13.85
CA ALA A 331 -11.26 1.56 -13.14
C ALA A 331 -11.61 2.88 -13.84
N VAL A 332 -12.19 3.79 -13.07
CA VAL A 332 -12.53 5.15 -13.49
C VAL A 332 -11.54 6.11 -12.84
N LEU A 333 -10.74 6.79 -13.64
CA LEU A 333 -9.76 7.76 -13.18
C LEU A 333 -10.30 9.17 -13.42
N VAL A 334 -10.52 9.91 -12.34
CA VAL A 334 -11.05 11.28 -12.36
C VAL A 334 -9.93 12.24 -12.00
N ASN A 335 -9.55 13.09 -12.95
CA ASN A 335 -8.54 14.12 -12.71
C ASN A 335 -9.21 15.36 -12.10
N PRO A 336 -8.92 15.74 -10.83
CA PRO A 336 -9.59 16.85 -10.16
C PRO A 336 -9.24 18.22 -10.76
N THR A 337 -8.05 18.36 -11.36
CA THR A 337 -7.59 19.62 -11.98
C THR A 337 -8.24 19.87 -13.34
N THR A 338 -8.26 18.86 -14.21
CA THR A 338 -8.74 18.98 -15.60
C THR A 338 -10.19 18.54 -15.75
N LYS A 339 -10.77 17.90 -14.74
CA LYS A 339 -12.10 17.26 -14.75
C LYS A 339 -12.27 16.18 -15.82
N ARG A 340 -11.17 15.70 -16.39
CA ARG A 340 -11.17 14.60 -17.37
C ARG A 340 -11.40 13.28 -16.65
N ILE A 341 -12.11 12.39 -17.33
CA ILE A 341 -12.39 11.03 -16.86
C ILE A 341 -11.80 10.05 -17.88
N LYS A 342 -11.04 9.08 -17.38
CA LYS A 342 -10.56 7.93 -18.16
C LYS A 342 -11.18 6.65 -17.61
N LYS A 343 -11.32 5.65 -18.47
CA LYS A 343 -11.90 4.35 -18.11
C LYS A 343 -10.96 3.26 -18.58
N HIS A 344 -10.67 2.31 -17.69
CA HIS A 344 -9.84 1.14 -18.00
C HIS A 344 -10.59 -0.11 -17.58
N VAL A 345 -11.03 -0.89 -18.56
CA VAL A 345 -11.74 -2.15 -18.33
C VAL A 345 -10.76 -3.20 -17.81
N ILE A 346 -11.16 -3.91 -16.76
CA ILE A 346 -10.35 -4.91 -16.08
C ILE A 346 -10.88 -6.28 -16.50
N SER A 347 -10.51 -6.70 -17.72
CA SER A 347 -11.16 -7.81 -18.43
C SER A 347 -10.97 -9.21 -17.82
N LYS A 348 -10.16 -9.33 -16.76
CA LYS A 348 -9.81 -10.61 -16.12
C LYS A 348 -10.28 -10.71 -14.66
N CYS A 349 -11.19 -9.82 -14.24
CA CYS A 349 -11.76 -9.85 -12.91
C CYS A 349 -13.27 -10.09 -13.01
N ASP A 350 -13.79 -11.00 -12.19
CA ASP A 350 -15.22 -11.29 -12.12
C ASP A 350 -15.97 -10.34 -11.16
N CYS A 351 -15.25 -9.64 -10.28
CA CYS A 351 -15.78 -8.69 -9.29
C CYS A 351 -15.05 -7.33 -9.34
N GLY A 352 -15.53 -6.33 -8.59
CA GLY A 352 -14.82 -5.05 -8.44
C GLY A 352 -13.48 -5.26 -7.73
N PRO A 353 -12.33 -4.96 -8.35
CA PRO A 353 -11.04 -5.27 -7.74
C PRO A 353 -10.69 -4.26 -6.65
N ASP A 354 -9.99 -4.74 -5.61
CA ASP A 354 -9.30 -3.85 -4.67
C ASP A 354 -8.07 -3.26 -5.36
N ILE A 355 -7.90 -1.95 -5.22
CA ILE A 355 -6.85 -1.20 -5.90
C ILE A 355 -5.94 -0.48 -4.90
N LEU A 356 -4.62 -0.63 -5.07
CA LEU A 356 -3.64 0.04 -4.22
C LEU A 356 -2.43 0.56 -5.02
N ASN A 357 -1.78 1.60 -4.48
CA ASN A 357 -0.58 2.17 -5.08
C ASN A 357 0.64 1.25 -4.86
N TYR A 358 1.46 1.08 -5.88
CA TYR A 358 2.68 0.28 -5.82
C TYR A 358 3.84 0.97 -6.52
N SER A 359 5.03 0.85 -5.95
CA SER A 359 6.28 1.30 -6.59
C SER A 359 7.30 0.18 -6.48
N GLU A 360 8.04 -0.10 -7.55
CA GLU A 360 9.17 -1.03 -7.47
C GLU A 360 10.25 -0.48 -6.53
N SER A 361 10.90 -1.36 -5.76
CA SER A 361 11.98 -0.96 -4.85
C SER A 361 13.08 -2.00 -4.68
N LEU A 362 14.24 -1.52 -4.21
CA LEU A 362 15.39 -2.35 -3.80
C LEU A 362 15.36 -2.74 -2.30
N VAL A 363 14.26 -2.45 -1.60
CA VAL A 363 14.16 -2.68 -0.15
C VAL A 363 14.29 -4.18 0.17
N PRO A 364 15.27 -4.60 0.97
CA PRO A 364 15.37 -5.99 1.38
C PRO A 364 14.29 -6.33 2.41
N VAL A 365 13.77 -7.55 2.37
CA VAL A 365 12.86 -8.07 3.43
C VAL A 365 13.60 -8.83 4.53
N GLY A 366 14.90 -9.06 4.36
CA GLY A 366 15.74 -9.84 5.28
C GLY A 366 15.39 -11.34 5.32
N GLY A 367 14.69 -11.83 4.28
CA GLY A 367 14.22 -13.21 4.15
C GLY A 367 14.96 -14.02 3.08
N MET A 368 14.39 -15.15 2.68
CA MET A 368 14.97 -16.02 1.66
C MET A 368 14.76 -15.43 0.26
N LYS A 369 15.73 -15.62 -0.63
CA LYS A 369 15.55 -15.35 -2.07
C LYS A 369 14.69 -16.46 -2.66
N SER A 370 13.72 -16.11 -3.51
CA SER A 370 12.96 -17.11 -4.24
C SER A 370 13.91 -17.91 -5.14
N LEU A 371 14.08 -19.19 -4.86
CA LEU A 371 14.76 -20.10 -5.78
C LEU A 371 13.77 -20.52 -6.88
N GLN A 372 13.61 -19.65 -7.89
CA GLN A 372 13.07 -20.06 -9.19
C GLN A 372 14.07 -19.69 -10.29
N VAL A 373 14.93 -20.68 -10.56
CA VAL A 373 15.56 -21.05 -11.84
C VAL A 373 16.36 -19.96 -12.58
N PHE A 374 17.68 -19.96 -12.34
CA PHE A 374 18.63 -19.93 -13.46
C PHE A 374 18.48 -21.26 -14.21
N CYS A 375 18.15 -21.21 -15.52
CA CYS A 375 18.21 -22.25 -16.58
C CYS A 375 17.04 -22.00 -17.57
N MET A 376 17.19 -21.89 -18.90
CA MET A 376 18.30 -22.12 -19.81
C MET A 376 18.22 -21.11 -20.96
N ALA A 377 19.38 -20.72 -21.48
CA ALA A 377 19.47 -20.22 -22.85
C ALA A 377 18.92 -21.30 -23.79
N SER A 378 17.82 -21.01 -24.48
CA SER A 378 17.42 -21.75 -25.67
C SER A 378 18.27 -21.24 -26.83
N THR A 379 19.48 -21.80 -26.96
CA THR A 379 20.08 -21.97 -28.28
C THR A 379 19.36 -23.16 -28.93
N HIS A 380 18.66 -22.92 -30.03
CA HIS A 380 18.50 -23.93 -31.06
C HIS A 380 18.78 -23.32 -32.44
N PRO A 381 19.29 -24.13 -33.36
CA PRO A 381 20.10 -23.71 -34.51
C PRO A 381 19.29 -23.09 -35.64
#